data_AF-A0A5E8AEI6-F1
#
_entry.id   AF-A0A5E8AEI6-F1
#
_cell.length_a   1.000
_cell.length_b   1.000
_cell.length_c   1.000
_cell.angle_alpha   90.00
_cell.angle_beta   90.00
_cell.angle_gamma   90.00
#
_symmetry.space_group_name_H-M   'P 1'
#
loop_
_entity.id
_entity.type
_entity.pdbx_description
1 polymer ?
#
loop_
_entity_poly.entity_id
_entity_poly.type
_entity_poly.pdbx_seq_one_letter_code
_entity_poly.pdbx_strand_id
1 'polypeptide(L)'
;MSQLNKWLRENFGYSKKEINGSIILLFIISVLFLGVYALDYYRYASNEYSSEKDLELLDKWAAELQWAEDVGEDKESARQMLALSNLGKFDPNQISEAQLREMKIPPYLASNWSKYTSRGGRFYDSKDLLKLYGMDSSIFEQLAPYLSIANTKPSSDNTRPIAEGKSKVVKETVRLIDINLATAEELQAVRGIGPAYSARIIKYRNALGGFHDRGQLAEVYGLKQETVSALWEKFDLNPANCCVKLSVNTIHLDSLKLQPYINYNQARALVAYRDQHGKFASWNDVAEIKIIPDSTIQKLKPYFEF
;
A
#
# COMPACT_ATOMS: atom_id res chain seq x y z
N MET A 1 -39.13 -44.88 13.65
CA MET A 1 -37.70 -44.50 13.55
C MET A 1 -37.46 -44.04 12.12
N SER A 2 -36.90 -42.84 11.91
CA SER A 2 -36.62 -42.36 10.55
C SER A 2 -35.63 -43.29 9.85
N GLN A 3 -35.71 -43.41 8.51
CA GLN A 3 -34.78 -44.24 7.74
C GLN A 3 -33.31 -43.83 7.98
N LEU A 4 -33.08 -42.55 8.26
CA LEU A 4 -31.78 -42.00 8.66
C LEU A 4 -31.24 -42.63 9.96
N ASN A 5 -32.07 -42.78 10.99
CA ASN A 5 -31.65 -43.39 12.26
C ASN A 5 -31.29 -44.87 12.11
N LYS A 6 -31.89 -45.57 11.14
CA LYS A 6 -31.53 -46.96 10.83
C LYS A 6 -30.19 -47.03 10.10
N TRP A 7 -30.02 -46.20 9.08
CA TRP A 7 -28.79 -46.10 8.28
C TRP A 7 -27.56 -45.69 9.11
N LEU A 8 -27.71 -44.73 10.04
CA LEU A 8 -26.62 -44.28 10.92
C LEU A 8 -26.16 -45.37 11.91
N ARG A 9 -27.08 -46.21 12.38
CA ARG A 9 -26.74 -47.32 13.29
C ARG A 9 -26.00 -48.43 12.55
N GLU A 10 -26.41 -48.71 11.32
CA GLU A 10 -25.83 -49.80 10.51
C GLU A 10 -24.44 -49.44 9.98
N ASN A 11 -24.18 -48.19 9.60
CA ASN A 11 -22.89 -47.79 9.01
C ASN A 11 -21.87 -47.25 10.01
N PHE A 12 -22.30 -46.70 11.15
CA PHE A 12 -21.39 -46.02 12.10
C PHE A 12 -21.43 -46.58 13.52
N GLY A 13 -22.24 -47.63 13.79
CA GLY A 13 -22.25 -48.32 15.09
C GLY A 13 -22.82 -47.51 16.26
N TYR A 14 -23.43 -46.34 16.01
CA TYR A 14 -23.95 -45.49 17.08
C TYR A 14 -25.08 -46.14 17.88
N SER A 15 -25.06 -45.93 19.20
CA SER A 15 -26.17 -46.27 20.08
C SER A 15 -27.37 -45.34 19.87
N LYS A 16 -28.57 -45.79 20.26
CA LYS A 16 -29.78 -44.95 20.16
C LYS A 16 -29.66 -43.64 20.97
N LYS A 17 -28.91 -43.66 22.08
CA LYS A 17 -28.70 -42.48 22.94
C LYS A 17 -27.76 -41.48 22.28
N GLU A 18 -26.69 -41.95 21.64
CA GLU A 18 -25.74 -41.10 20.92
C GLU A 18 -26.41 -40.41 19.73
N ILE A 19 -27.18 -41.13 18.91
CA ILE A 19 -27.89 -40.52 17.77
C ILE A 19 -28.84 -39.41 18.23
N ASN A 20 -29.62 -39.65 19.28
CA ASN A 20 -30.51 -38.64 19.82
C ASN A 20 -29.72 -37.44 20.36
N GLY A 21 -28.59 -37.67 21.04
CA GLY A 21 -27.69 -36.61 21.50
C GLY A 21 -27.13 -35.77 20.36
N SER A 22 -26.64 -36.41 19.29
CA SER A 22 -26.09 -35.75 18.11
C SER A 22 -27.15 -34.92 17.37
N ILE A 23 -28.37 -35.44 17.24
CA ILE A 23 -29.49 -34.71 16.62
C ILE A 23 -29.84 -33.46 17.44
N ILE A 24 -29.90 -33.59 18.78
CA ILE A 24 -30.16 -32.46 19.68
C ILE A 24 -29.03 -31.43 19.57
N LEU A 25 -27.77 -31.87 19.54
CA LEU A 25 -26.62 -30.97 19.40
C LEU A 25 -26.64 -30.23 18.06
N LEU A 26 -26.92 -30.92 16.95
CA LEU A 26 -27.05 -30.30 15.63
C LEU A 26 -28.22 -29.31 15.59
N PHE A 27 -29.32 -29.62 16.26
CA PHE A 27 -30.44 -28.70 16.39
C PHE A 27 -30.04 -27.44 17.16
N ILE A 28 -29.34 -27.58 18.30
CA ILE A 28 -28.84 -26.43 19.08
C ILE A 28 -27.87 -25.59 18.25
N ILE A 29 -26.92 -26.22 17.55
CA ILE A 29 -25.98 -25.52 16.67
C ILE A 29 -26.73 -24.76 15.57
N SER A 30 -27.71 -25.40 14.93
CA SER A 30 -28.54 -24.76 13.90
C SER A 30 -29.30 -23.55 14.46
N VAL A 31 -29.90 -23.67 15.65
CA VAL A 31 -30.58 -22.56 16.34
C VAL A 31 -29.61 -21.43 16.67
N LEU A 32 -28.39 -21.74 17.11
CA LEU A 32 -27.37 -20.71 17.36
C LEU A 32 -26.96 -19.99 16.07
N PHE A 33 -26.72 -20.73 14.97
CA PHE A 33 -26.41 -20.13 13.67
C PHE A 33 -27.56 -19.26 13.15
N LEU A 34 -28.80 -19.76 13.23
CA LEU A 34 -29.99 -18.99 12.87
C LEU A 34 -30.18 -17.79 13.80
N GLY A 35 -29.82 -17.91 15.08
CA GLY A 35 -29.84 -16.83 16.05
C GLY A 35 -28.83 -15.73 15.72
N VAL A 36 -27.59 -16.07 15.38
CA VAL A 36 -26.58 -15.10 14.90
C VAL A 36 -27.07 -14.43 13.62
N TYR A 37 -27.58 -15.21 12.66
CA TYR A 37 -28.10 -14.68 11.40
C TYR A 37 -29.31 -13.76 11.63
N ALA A 38 -30.22 -14.12 12.53
CA ALA A 38 -31.39 -13.31 12.89
C ALA A 38 -30.98 -12.06 13.67
N LEU A 39 -29.95 -12.12 14.50
CA LEU A 39 -29.40 -10.94 15.18
C LEU A 39 -28.71 -10.00 14.19
N ASP A 40 -27.96 -10.50 13.21
CA ASP A 40 -27.36 -9.68 12.16
C ASP A 40 -28.43 -9.12 11.23
N TYR A 41 -29.45 -9.90 10.88
CA TYR A 41 -30.61 -9.43 10.12
C TYR A 41 -31.40 -8.37 10.90
N TYR A 42 -31.62 -8.56 12.21
CA TYR A 42 -32.28 -7.59 13.04
C TYR A 42 -31.41 -6.34 13.23
N ARG A 43 -30.09 -6.44 13.41
CA ARG A 43 -29.17 -5.29 13.43
C ARG A 43 -29.18 -4.55 12.09
N TYR A 44 -29.25 -5.28 10.98
CA TYR A 44 -29.36 -4.71 9.64
C TYR A 44 -30.71 -4.01 9.43
N ALA A 45 -31.80 -4.60 9.91
CA ALA A 45 -33.16 -4.06 9.77
C ALA A 45 -33.51 -2.96 10.80
N SER A 46 -32.90 -3.00 11.99
CA SER A 46 -33.07 -2.01 13.08
C SER A 46 -32.03 -0.89 13.05
N ASN A 47 -30.93 -1.06 12.29
CA ASN A 47 -30.26 0.07 11.68
C ASN A 47 -31.24 0.66 10.67
N GLU A 48 -32.17 1.46 11.18
CA GLU A 48 -32.80 2.51 10.41
C GLU A 48 -31.64 3.28 9.78
N TYR A 49 -31.39 3.00 8.50
CA TYR A 49 -30.41 3.69 7.67
C TYR A 49 -30.93 5.12 7.51
N SER A 50 -30.79 5.90 8.57
CA SER A 50 -31.16 7.30 8.60
C SER A 50 -30.06 8.01 7.85
N SER A 51 -30.28 8.15 6.53
CA SER A 51 -29.45 8.93 5.62
C SER A 51 -29.04 10.27 6.27
N GLU A 52 -29.92 10.89 7.06
CA GLU A 52 -29.65 12.11 7.82
C GLU A 52 -28.51 12.01 8.85
N LYS A 53 -28.44 10.95 9.68
CA LYS A 53 -27.36 10.83 10.68
C LYS A 53 -26.02 10.48 10.05
N ASP A 54 -26.04 9.71 8.96
CA ASP A 54 -24.84 9.39 8.18
C ASP A 54 -24.34 10.62 7.42
N LEU A 55 -25.25 11.45 6.86
CA LEU A 55 -24.94 12.75 6.25
C LEU A 55 -24.38 13.75 7.28
N GLU A 56 -24.97 13.81 8.48
CA GLU A 56 -24.47 14.67 9.55
C GLU A 56 -23.07 14.24 10.04
N LEU A 57 -22.81 12.93 10.09
CA LEU A 57 -21.48 12.39 10.42
C LEU A 57 -20.47 12.68 9.31
N LEU A 58 -20.87 12.61 8.04
CA LEU A 58 -20.05 12.94 6.88
C LEU A 58 -19.72 14.45 6.84
N ASP A 59 -20.69 15.32 7.12
CA ASP A 59 -20.47 16.77 7.21
C ASP A 59 -19.57 17.14 8.39
N LYS A 60 -19.69 16.45 9.54
CA LYS A 60 -18.77 16.61 10.68
C LYS A 60 -17.34 16.21 10.34
N TRP A 61 -17.14 15.08 9.68
CA TRP A 61 -15.81 14.66 9.25
C TRP A 61 -15.23 15.57 8.16
N ALA A 62 -16.06 16.06 7.24
CA ALA A 62 -15.63 17.04 6.23
C ALA A 62 -15.21 18.37 6.87
N ALA A 63 -15.97 18.86 7.85
CA ALA A 63 -15.64 20.08 8.59
C ALA A 63 -14.37 19.93 9.45
N GLU A 64 -14.14 18.75 10.03
CA GLU A 64 -12.94 18.48 10.83
C GLU A 64 -11.68 18.34 9.96
N LEU A 65 -11.81 17.79 8.75
CA LEU A 65 -10.74 17.78 7.74
C LEU A 65 -10.44 19.19 7.22
N GLN A 66 -11.47 20.00 6.93
CA GLN A 66 -11.29 21.40 6.53
C GLN A 66 -10.66 22.24 7.63
N TRP A 67 -11.04 22.04 8.89
CA TRP A 67 -10.40 22.70 10.03
C TRP A 67 -8.94 22.27 10.23
N ALA A 68 -8.62 21.00 10.01
CA ALA A 68 -7.24 20.52 10.04
C ALA A 68 -6.38 21.10 8.90
N GLU A 69 -6.99 21.36 7.74
CA GLU A 69 -6.37 22.01 6.58
C GLU A 69 -6.17 23.53 6.82
N ASP A 70 -7.16 24.21 7.40
CA ASP A 70 -7.17 25.67 7.62
C ASP A 70 -6.35 26.11 8.86
N VAL A 71 -6.15 25.23 9.85
CA VAL A 71 -5.30 25.49 11.03
C VAL A 71 -3.84 25.06 10.80
N GLY A 72 -3.60 24.17 9.84
CA GLY A 72 -2.29 23.57 9.57
C GLY A 72 -1.26 24.50 8.90
N GLU A 73 -1.69 25.50 8.14
CA GLU A 73 -0.75 26.28 7.32
C GLU A 73 0.00 27.40 8.09
N ASP A 74 -0.58 28.01 9.12
CA ASP A 74 -0.09 29.34 9.56
C ASP A 74 0.63 29.39 10.93
N LYS A 75 0.66 28.30 11.71
CA LYS A 75 1.41 28.25 12.99
C LYS A 75 2.53 27.22 13.04
N GLU A 76 2.42 26.13 12.28
CA GLU A 76 3.42 25.07 12.28
C GLU A 76 4.58 25.41 11.33
N SER A 77 4.27 25.99 10.16
CA SER A 77 5.23 26.54 9.20
C SER A 77 6.09 27.67 9.79
N ALA A 78 5.48 28.60 10.55
CA ALA A 78 6.19 29.70 11.20
C ALA A 78 7.06 29.24 12.39
N ARG A 79 6.63 28.21 13.13
CA ARG A 79 7.45 27.58 14.19
C ARG A 79 8.57 26.70 13.64
N GLN A 80 8.39 26.11 12.46
CA GLN A 80 9.42 25.34 11.77
C GLN A 80 10.45 26.26 11.06
N MET A 81 10.03 27.39 10.50
CA MET A 81 10.95 28.39 9.91
C MET A 81 11.85 29.10 10.94
N LEU A 82 11.33 29.37 12.16
CA LEU A 82 12.09 30.02 13.24
C LEU A 82 13.07 29.10 13.99
N ALA A 83 12.97 27.77 13.82
CA ALA A 83 13.83 26.81 14.54
C ALA A 83 15.02 26.31 13.72
N LEU A 84 14.98 26.39 12.38
CA LEU A 84 16.08 25.99 11.49
C LEU A 84 17.05 27.15 11.15
N SER A 85 16.65 28.39 11.43
CA SER A 85 17.37 29.62 11.02
C SER A 85 18.62 29.95 11.84
N ASN A 86 18.97 29.17 12.86
CA ASN A 86 20.23 29.30 13.62
C ASN A 86 21.27 28.20 13.30
N LEU A 87 21.08 27.42 12.23
CA LEU A 87 22.00 26.34 11.86
C LEU A 87 23.22 26.87 11.07
N GLY A 88 24.38 26.89 11.74
CA GLY A 88 25.65 26.85 11.02
C GLY A 88 25.80 25.51 10.28
N LYS A 89 26.54 25.51 9.15
CA LYS A 89 26.86 24.27 8.42
C LYS A 89 27.56 23.27 9.35
N PHE A 90 27.20 21.99 9.31
CA PHE A 90 27.77 20.93 10.16
C PHE A 90 28.17 19.68 9.38
N ASP A 91 29.14 18.92 9.90
CA ASP A 91 29.58 17.65 9.30
C ASP A 91 28.78 16.47 9.88
N PRO A 92 28.02 15.72 9.06
CA PRO A 92 27.22 14.58 9.51
C PRO A 92 28.06 13.44 10.10
N ASN A 93 29.38 13.40 9.85
CA ASN A 93 30.29 12.40 10.42
C ASN A 93 30.88 12.80 11.78
N GLN A 94 30.66 14.04 12.22
CA GLN A 94 31.23 14.58 13.47
C GLN A 94 30.17 15.03 14.48
N ILE A 95 28.89 15.03 14.10
CA ILE A 95 27.80 15.46 14.98
C ILE A 95 27.44 14.40 16.04
N SER A 96 27.26 14.83 17.28
CA SER A 96 26.88 13.97 18.41
C SER A 96 25.37 13.79 18.55
N GLU A 97 24.93 12.72 19.21
CA GLU A 97 23.50 12.48 19.48
C GLU A 97 22.83 13.63 20.26
N ALA A 98 23.56 14.23 21.21
CA ALA A 98 23.07 15.38 21.98
C ALA A 98 22.82 16.60 21.08
N GLN A 99 23.73 16.87 20.14
CA GLN A 99 23.58 17.96 19.16
C GLN A 99 22.46 17.67 18.16
N LEU A 100 22.29 16.42 17.70
CA LEU A 100 21.16 16.03 16.85
C LEU A 100 19.82 16.27 17.56
N ARG A 101 19.73 15.98 18.87
CA ARG A 101 18.53 16.25 19.67
C ARG A 101 18.28 17.74 19.88
N GLU A 102 19.34 18.53 20.06
CA GLU A 102 19.25 20.00 20.15
C GLU A 102 18.74 20.60 18.83
N MET A 103 19.07 19.98 17.69
CA MET A 103 18.50 20.27 16.36
C MET A 103 17.07 19.74 16.16
N LYS A 104 16.40 19.27 17.23
CA LYS A 104 15.05 18.69 17.21
C LYS A 104 14.89 17.48 16.26
N ILE A 105 15.98 16.78 15.94
CA ILE A 105 15.90 15.52 15.20
C ILE A 105 15.24 14.48 16.12
N PRO A 106 14.27 13.68 15.60
CA PRO A 106 13.59 12.66 16.40
C PRO A 106 14.57 11.75 17.17
N PRO A 107 14.31 11.41 18.44
CA PRO A 107 15.26 10.68 19.29
C PRO A 107 15.72 9.34 18.69
N TYR A 108 14.82 8.63 18.00
CA TYR A 108 15.15 7.36 17.35
C TYR A 108 16.18 7.56 16.21
N LEU A 109 16.04 8.64 15.44
CA LEU A 109 16.88 8.96 14.30
C LEU A 109 18.26 9.44 14.76
N ALA A 110 18.31 10.27 15.82
CA ALA A 110 19.57 10.67 16.46
C ALA A 110 20.37 9.46 16.97
N SER A 111 19.70 8.49 17.62
CA SER A 111 20.33 7.23 18.06
C SER A 111 20.83 6.39 16.88
N ASN A 112 20.05 6.27 15.80
CA ASN A 112 20.45 5.47 14.64
C ASN A 112 21.64 6.11 13.90
N TRP A 113 21.68 7.43 13.84
CA TRP A 113 22.79 8.20 13.27
C TRP A 113 24.08 7.98 14.04
N SER A 114 24.06 8.14 15.37
CA SER A 114 25.22 7.89 16.23
C SER A 114 25.68 6.44 16.20
N LYS A 115 24.75 5.48 16.04
CA LYS A 115 25.09 4.04 15.88
C LYS A 115 25.75 3.76 14.54
N TYR A 116 25.29 4.42 13.47
CA TYR A 116 25.87 4.26 12.14
C TYR A 116 27.32 4.75 12.09
N THR A 117 27.60 5.94 12.63
CA THR A 117 28.94 6.52 12.66
C THR A 117 29.88 5.80 13.61
N SER A 118 29.41 5.39 14.80
CA SER A 118 30.24 4.62 15.76
C SER A 118 30.60 3.22 15.28
N ARG A 119 29.78 2.60 14.42
CA ARG A 119 30.07 1.31 13.78
C ARG A 119 30.97 1.42 12.54
N GLY A 120 31.53 2.60 12.26
CA GLY A 120 32.42 2.84 11.14
C GLY A 120 31.73 3.22 9.83
N GLY A 121 30.41 3.42 9.84
CA GLY A 121 29.69 4.04 8.73
C GLY A 121 30.11 5.49 8.56
N ARG A 122 30.32 5.92 7.32
CA ARG A 122 30.68 7.31 6.98
C ARG A 122 29.80 7.80 5.84
N PHE A 123 29.39 9.05 5.93
CA PHE A 123 28.67 9.77 4.88
C PHE A 123 29.69 10.49 4.01
N TYR A 124 29.73 10.14 2.73
CA TYR A 124 30.62 10.75 1.74
C TYR A 124 29.86 11.71 0.82
N ASP A 125 28.56 11.50 0.65
CA ASP A 125 27.64 12.39 -0.06
C ASP A 125 26.51 12.79 0.91
N SER A 126 25.94 13.99 0.74
CA SER A 126 24.76 14.41 1.49
C SER A 126 23.66 13.36 1.40
N LYS A 127 23.47 12.75 0.22
CA LYS A 127 22.49 11.68 -0.01
C LYS A 127 22.76 10.40 0.77
N ASP A 128 23.97 10.19 1.30
CA ASP A 128 24.27 9.01 2.12
C ASP A 128 23.50 9.01 3.45
N LEU A 129 22.98 10.16 3.89
CA LEU A 129 22.11 10.23 5.06
C LEU A 129 20.82 9.44 4.91
N LEU A 130 20.33 9.27 3.67
CA LEU A 130 19.18 8.40 3.38
C LEU A 130 19.43 6.93 3.69
N LYS A 131 20.70 6.53 3.93
CA LYS A 131 21.04 5.19 4.41
C LYS A 131 20.66 4.97 5.88
N LEU A 132 20.37 6.03 6.63
CA LEU A 132 19.98 5.92 8.03
C LEU A 132 18.57 5.37 8.17
N TYR A 133 18.43 4.32 8.98
CA TYR A 133 17.14 3.71 9.26
C TYR A 133 16.20 4.72 9.94
N GLY A 134 15.08 5.02 9.28
CA GLY A 134 14.08 5.99 9.74
C GLY A 134 14.32 7.44 9.30
N MET A 135 15.24 7.68 8.36
CA MET A 135 15.40 8.97 7.67
C MET A 135 14.30 9.14 6.62
N ASP A 136 13.38 10.08 6.87
CA ASP A 136 12.32 10.46 5.93
C ASP A 136 12.82 11.53 4.95
N SER A 137 12.27 11.56 3.73
CA SER A 137 12.63 12.53 2.69
C SER A 137 12.42 13.98 3.12
N SER A 138 11.37 14.27 3.89
CA SER A 138 11.10 15.61 4.40
C SER A 138 12.18 16.10 5.38
N ILE A 139 12.66 15.21 6.25
CA ILE A 139 13.75 15.51 7.21
C ILE A 139 15.07 15.69 6.46
N PHE A 140 15.32 14.86 5.44
CA PHE A 140 16.52 15.00 4.60
C PHE A 140 16.54 16.33 3.84
N GLU A 141 15.42 16.74 3.24
CA GLU A 141 15.30 18.02 2.53
C GLU A 141 15.53 19.22 3.45
N GLN A 142 15.11 19.14 4.71
CA GLN A 142 15.38 20.18 5.71
C GLN A 142 16.85 20.24 6.15
N LEU A 143 17.54 19.10 6.20
CA LEU A 143 18.94 19.02 6.64
C LEU A 143 19.93 19.28 5.49
N ALA A 144 19.57 18.92 4.26
CA ALA A 144 20.45 18.97 3.08
C ALA A 144 21.17 20.32 2.88
N PRO A 145 20.54 21.50 3.09
CA PRO A 145 21.20 22.80 2.94
C PRO A 145 22.31 23.07 3.96
N TYR A 146 22.32 22.37 5.10
CA TYR A 146 23.22 22.61 6.22
C TYR A 146 24.36 21.59 6.32
N LEU A 147 24.43 20.61 5.42
CA LEU A 147 25.46 19.57 5.43
C LEU A 147 26.77 20.03 4.79
N SER A 148 27.88 19.72 5.46
CA SER A 148 29.23 19.95 4.95
C SER A 148 30.06 18.67 5.07
N ILE A 149 30.23 17.95 3.95
CA ILE A 149 31.01 16.70 3.89
C ILE A 149 32.29 16.93 3.08
N ALA A 150 33.45 16.55 3.63
CA ALA A 150 34.71 16.56 2.90
C ALA A 150 34.77 15.37 1.91
N ASN A 151 34.68 15.64 0.61
CA ASN A 151 34.71 14.64 -0.45
C ASN A 151 36.09 13.99 -0.62
N THR A 152 36.29 12.76 -0.15
CA THR A 152 37.42 11.90 -0.56
C THR A 152 36.98 10.44 -0.69
N LYS A 153 36.62 9.99 -1.90
CA LYS A 153 36.49 8.54 -2.21
C LYS A 153 37.82 8.02 -2.78
N PRO A 154 38.32 6.85 -2.36
CA PRO A 154 39.45 6.20 -3.01
C PRO A 154 38.98 5.47 -4.28
N SER A 155 39.59 5.81 -5.42
CA SER A 155 39.32 5.20 -6.73
C SER A 155 40.00 3.83 -6.81
N SER A 156 39.24 2.78 -7.15
CA SER A 156 39.76 1.44 -7.43
C SER A 156 39.89 1.26 -8.93
N ASP A 157 41.09 1.50 -9.44
CA ASP A 157 41.52 1.24 -10.81
C ASP A 157 41.96 -0.23 -10.93
N ASN A 158 41.35 -1.00 -11.84
CA ASN A 158 41.78 -2.37 -12.16
C ASN A 158 41.60 -2.64 -13.66
N THR A 159 42.67 -2.37 -14.40
CA THR A 159 42.87 -2.74 -15.80
C THR A 159 43.70 -4.02 -15.88
N ARG A 160 43.30 -5.02 -16.70
CA ARG A 160 44.14 -6.01 -17.46
C ARG A 160 43.30 -7.17 -18.04
N PRO A 161 43.76 -7.94 -19.07
CA PRO A 161 43.73 -7.61 -20.49
C PRO A 161 42.93 -8.62 -21.34
N ILE A 162 42.65 -8.22 -22.58
CA ILE A 162 41.81 -8.90 -23.58
C ILE A 162 42.51 -10.16 -24.13
N ALA A 163 41.79 -11.28 -24.20
CA ALA A 163 42.12 -12.43 -25.06
C ALA A 163 41.00 -12.59 -26.10
N GLU A 164 41.38 -12.43 -27.36
CA GLU A 164 40.49 -12.48 -28.53
C GLU A 164 40.00 -13.91 -28.80
N GLY A 165 38.69 -14.13 -28.65
CA GLY A 165 38.00 -15.33 -29.09
C GLY A 165 36.78 -14.92 -29.93
N LYS A 166 36.88 -15.05 -31.24
CA LYS A 166 35.81 -14.78 -32.21
C LYS A 166 34.64 -15.75 -32.00
N SER A 167 33.70 -15.40 -31.13
CA SER A 167 32.34 -15.94 -31.19
C SER A 167 31.43 -14.88 -31.79
N LYS A 168 30.73 -15.28 -32.86
CA LYS A 168 29.76 -14.48 -33.59
C LYS A 168 28.61 -14.17 -32.63
N VAL A 169 28.68 -13.03 -31.95
CA VAL A 169 27.61 -12.52 -31.07
C VAL A 169 26.43 -12.18 -31.96
N VAL A 170 25.50 -13.13 -32.09
CA VAL A 170 24.11 -12.77 -32.40
C VAL A 170 23.69 -11.90 -31.22
N LYS A 171 23.53 -10.61 -31.49
CA LYS A 171 23.02 -9.63 -30.52
C LYS A 171 21.58 -10.05 -30.22
N GLU A 172 21.44 -10.97 -29.27
CA GLU A 172 20.16 -11.36 -28.71
C GLU A 172 19.57 -10.08 -28.12
N THR A 173 18.57 -9.56 -28.81
CA THR A 173 17.80 -8.44 -28.29
C THR A 173 17.20 -8.96 -26.99
N VAL A 174 17.72 -8.49 -25.85
CA VAL A 174 17.13 -8.76 -24.54
C VAL A 174 15.71 -8.23 -24.63
N ARG A 175 14.75 -9.12 -24.91
CA ARG A 175 13.34 -8.77 -24.92
C ARG A 175 12.97 -8.52 -23.47
N LEU A 176 12.80 -7.25 -23.13
CA LEU A 176 12.24 -6.87 -21.84
C LEU A 176 10.84 -7.50 -21.76
N ILE A 177 10.61 -8.26 -20.69
CA ILE A 177 9.33 -8.91 -20.43
C ILE A 177 8.39 -7.83 -19.90
N ASP A 178 7.12 -7.86 -20.31
CA ASP A 178 6.14 -6.94 -19.72
C ASP A 178 5.85 -7.34 -18.27
N ILE A 179 6.00 -6.39 -17.35
CA ILE A 179 5.74 -6.59 -15.92
C ILE A 179 4.30 -7.05 -15.62
N ASN A 180 3.34 -6.67 -16.47
CA ASN A 180 1.96 -7.11 -16.33
C ASN A 180 1.77 -8.60 -16.62
N LEU A 181 2.66 -9.18 -17.43
CA LEU A 181 2.67 -10.61 -17.78
C LEU A 181 3.69 -11.41 -16.96
N ALA A 182 4.56 -10.73 -16.21
CA ALA A 182 5.64 -11.37 -15.47
C ALA A 182 5.15 -12.42 -14.46
N THR A 183 5.80 -13.58 -14.45
CA THR A 183 5.58 -14.65 -13.47
C THR A 183 6.30 -14.37 -12.16
N ALA A 184 5.97 -15.13 -11.11
CA ALA A 184 6.65 -14.99 -9.83
C ALA A 184 8.14 -15.34 -9.93
N GLU A 185 8.48 -16.32 -10.77
CA GLU A 185 9.84 -16.79 -11.02
C GLU A 185 10.66 -15.74 -11.76
N GLU A 186 10.07 -15.11 -12.78
CA GLU A 186 10.71 -14.03 -13.54
C GLU A 186 11.00 -12.82 -12.64
N LEU A 187 10.04 -12.41 -11.78
CA LEU A 187 10.24 -11.33 -10.83
C LEU A 187 11.37 -11.66 -9.82
N GLN A 188 11.46 -12.92 -9.37
CA GLN A 188 12.48 -13.37 -8.41
C GLN A 188 13.88 -13.43 -9.00
N ALA A 189 14.04 -13.40 -10.33
CA ALA A 189 15.35 -13.27 -10.97
C ALA A 189 16.02 -11.91 -10.67
N VAL A 190 15.24 -10.91 -10.22
CA VAL A 190 15.77 -9.60 -9.83
C VAL A 190 16.30 -9.63 -8.40
N ARG A 191 17.57 -9.26 -8.23
CA ARG A 191 18.24 -9.23 -6.92
C ARG A 191 17.46 -8.35 -5.93
N GLY A 192 17.10 -8.94 -4.78
CA GLY A 192 16.31 -8.27 -3.75
C GLY A 192 14.82 -8.63 -3.78
N ILE A 193 14.36 -9.41 -4.77
CA ILE A 193 13.00 -9.92 -4.85
C ILE A 193 13.00 -11.40 -4.50
N GLY A 194 12.54 -11.71 -3.30
CA GLY A 194 12.23 -13.08 -2.88
C GLY A 194 10.74 -13.39 -3.03
N PRO A 195 10.32 -14.61 -2.64
CA PRO A 195 8.93 -15.07 -2.74
C PRO A 195 7.88 -14.11 -2.14
N ALA A 196 8.23 -13.42 -1.05
CA ALA A 196 7.34 -12.46 -0.41
C ALA A 196 7.09 -11.20 -1.26
N TYR A 197 8.14 -10.65 -1.89
CA TYR A 197 8.00 -9.45 -2.71
C TYR A 197 7.35 -9.76 -4.05
N SER A 198 7.70 -10.87 -4.70
CA SER A 198 7.04 -11.28 -5.95
C SER A 198 5.54 -11.51 -5.75
N ALA A 199 5.14 -12.18 -4.65
CA ALA A 199 3.73 -12.35 -4.31
C ALA A 199 2.99 -11.02 -4.06
N ARG A 200 3.64 -10.04 -3.41
CA ARG A 200 3.06 -8.70 -3.20
C ARG A 200 2.88 -7.93 -4.50
N ILE A 201 3.88 -7.96 -5.39
CA ILE A 201 3.81 -7.32 -6.70
C ILE A 201 2.62 -7.88 -7.49
N ILE A 202 2.52 -9.22 -7.57
CA ILE A 202 1.41 -9.90 -8.28
C ILE A 202 0.07 -9.57 -7.64
N LYS A 203 -0.02 -9.60 -6.30
CA LYS A 203 -1.26 -9.26 -5.58
C LYS A 203 -1.70 -7.83 -5.89
N TYR A 204 -0.78 -6.87 -5.84
CA TYR A 204 -1.08 -5.47 -6.12
C TYR A 204 -1.47 -5.24 -7.58
N ARG A 205 -0.71 -5.82 -8.53
CA ARG A 205 -1.03 -5.83 -9.96
C ARG A 205 -2.45 -6.33 -10.21
N ASN A 206 -2.81 -7.47 -9.63
CA ASN A 206 -4.12 -8.08 -9.84
C ASN A 206 -5.24 -7.25 -9.20
N ALA A 207 -5.00 -6.62 -8.05
CA ALA A 207 -5.97 -5.75 -7.40
C ALA A 207 -6.27 -4.48 -8.23
N LEU A 208 -5.26 -3.92 -8.89
CA LEU A 208 -5.42 -2.82 -9.85
C LEU A 208 -6.11 -3.27 -11.15
N GLY A 209 -5.89 -4.50 -11.59
CA GLY A 209 -6.23 -4.94 -12.95
C GLY A 209 -5.11 -4.68 -13.96
N GLY A 210 -3.88 -4.55 -13.48
CA GLY A 210 -2.66 -4.24 -14.25
C GLY A 210 -2.01 -2.93 -13.82
N PHE A 211 -0.69 -2.84 -13.96
CA PHE A 211 0.02 -1.57 -13.86
C PHE A 211 -0.23 -0.76 -15.15
N HIS A 212 -0.67 0.48 -14.98
CA HIS A 212 -0.84 1.47 -16.05
C HIS A 212 0.36 2.42 -16.12
N ASP A 213 0.98 2.72 -14.98
CA ASP A 213 2.11 3.63 -14.85
C ASP A 213 3.29 2.98 -14.12
N ARG A 214 4.52 3.34 -14.51
CA ARG A 214 5.73 2.76 -13.92
C ARG A 214 5.91 3.13 -12.45
N GLY A 215 5.38 4.27 -12.01
CA GLY A 215 5.41 4.73 -10.63
C GLY A 215 4.59 3.86 -9.68
N GLN A 216 3.58 3.14 -10.19
CA GLN A 216 2.71 2.30 -9.36
C GLN A 216 3.45 1.11 -8.74
N LEU A 217 4.57 0.70 -9.32
CA LEU A 217 5.40 -0.35 -8.74
C LEU A 217 6.04 0.09 -7.40
N ALA A 218 6.31 1.39 -7.24
CA ALA A 218 6.79 1.97 -5.99
C ALA A 218 5.69 2.06 -4.91
N GLU A 219 4.40 1.96 -5.29
CA GLU A 219 3.29 1.92 -4.33
C GLU A 219 3.17 0.54 -3.66
N VAL A 220 3.83 -0.50 -4.17
CA VAL A 220 3.82 -1.84 -3.58
C VAL A 220 4.56 -1.84 -2.24
N TYR A 221 3.84 -2.20 -1.19
CA TYR A 221 4.35 -2.14 0.18
C TYR A 221 5.69 -2.87 0.41
N GLY A 222 6.67 -2.08 0.87
CA GLY A 222 8.00 -2.55 1.26
C GLY A 222 9.00 -2.72 0.12
N LEU A 223 8.62 -2.42 -1.13
CA LEU A 223 9.59 -2.33 -2.21
C LEU A 223 10.42 -1.04 -2.05
N LYS A 224 11.74 -1.19 -2.03
CA LYS A 224 12.66 -0.05 -2.03
C LYS A 224 12.82 0.49 -3.44
N GLN A 225 13.15 1.77 -3.58
CA GLN A 225 13.31 2.40 -4.89
C GLN A 225 14.41 1.72 -5.73
N GLU A 226 15.49 1.22 -5.11
CA GLU A 226 16.54 0.49 -5.85
C GLU A 226 16.02 -0.82 -6.45
N THR A 227 15.11 -1.50 -5.75
CA THR A 227 14.47 -2.72 -6.24
C THR A 227 13.50 -2.41 -7.37
N VAL A 228 12.77 -1.29 -7.29
CA VAL A 228 11.90 -0.79 -8.36
C VAL A 228 12.74 -0.45 -9.61
N SER A 229 13.85 0.26 -9.45
CA SER A 229 14.77 0.55 -10.55
C SER A 229 15.34 -0.73 -11.17
N ALA A 230 15.76 -1.70 -10.35
CA ALA A 230 16.27 -2.99 -10.82
C ALA A 230 15.21 -3.81 -11.58
N LEU A 231 13.92 -3.70 -11.21
CA LEU A 231 12.82 -4.26 -11.99
C LEU A 231 12.74 -3.61 -13.37
N TRP A 232 12.79 -2.28 -13.45
CA TRP A 232 12.71 -1.55 -14.72
C TRP A 232 13.94 -1.70 -15.64
N GLU A 233 15.05 -2.26 -15.15
CA GLU A 233 16.16 -2.69 -16.00
C GLU A 233 15.88 -4.02 -16.74
N LYS A 234 14.91 -4.81 -16.26
CA LYS A 234 14.60 -6.16 -16.76
C LYS A 234 13.22 -6.28 -17.37
N PHE A 235 12.30 -5.45 -16.94
CA PHE A 235 10.91 -5.43 -17.37
C PHE A 235 10.57 -4.13 -18.07
N ASP A 236 9.61 -4.20 -18.97
CA ASP A 236 8.97 -3.03 -19.56
C ASP A 236 7.49 -2.99 -19.12
N LEU A 237 6.82 -1.89 -19.43
CA LEU A 237 5.40 -1.70 -19.20
C LEU A 237 4.72 -1.50 -20.55
N ASN A 238 3.90 -2.46 -20.98
CA ASN A 238 3.10 -2.30 -22.18
C ASN A 238 1.67 -1.87 -21.79
N PRO A 239 1.24 -0.65 -22.15
CA PRO A 239 -0.12 -0.18 -21.86
C PRO A 239 -1.22 -1.07 -22.45
N ALA A 240 -0.95 -1.83 -23.52
CA ALA A 240 -1.93 -2.72 -24.15
C ALA A 240 -2.27 -3.95 -23.27
N ASN A 241 -1.38 -4.33 -22.35
CA ASN A 241 -1.62 -5.41 -21.40
C ASN A 241 -2.18 -4.89 -20.06
N CYS A 242 -2.48 -3.59 -20.01
CA CYS A 242 -3.34 -2.94 -19.03
C CYS A 242 -4.62 -2.45 -19.75
N CYS A 243 -5.72 -2.17 -19.09
CA CYS A 243 -6.10 -2.51 -17.74
C CYS A 243 -7.43 -3.24 -17.82
N VAL A 244 -7.65 -4.21 -16.93
CA VAL A 244 -8.98 -4.83 -16.81
C VAL A 244 -9.92 -3.78 -16.22
N LYS A 245 -10.80 -3.24 -17.05
CA LYS A 245 -11.75 -2.20 -16.63
C LYS A 245 -12.89 -2.81 -15.82
N LEU A 246 -13.27 -2.08 -14.77
CA LEU A 246 -14.37 -2.40 -13.87
C LEU A 246 -15.50 -1.40 -14.09
N SER A 247 -16.71 -1.90 -14.35
CA SER A 247 -17.88 -1.02 -14.48
C SER A 247 -18.33 -0.51 -13.10
N VAL A 248 -18.23 0.80 -12.88
CA VAL A 248 -18.65 1.48 -11.63
C VAL A 248 -20.14 1.22 -11.35
N ASN A 249 -20.93 1.13 -12.41
CA ASN A 249 -22.38 0.95 -12.32
C ASN A 249 -22.82 -0.47 -11.92
N THR A 250 -21.94 -1.46 -12.02
CA THR A 250 -22.29 -2.87 -11.74
C THR A 250 -21.42 -3.52 -10.67
N ILE A 251 -20.27 -2.92 -10.35
CA ILE A 251 -19.35 -3.46 -9.35
C ILE A 251 -19.99 -3.51 -7.95
N HIS A 252 -19.80 -4.62 -7.26
CA HIS A 252 -20.28 -4.83 -5.89
C HIS A 252 -19.31 -4.25 -4.86
N LEU A 253 -19.81 -3.90 -3.68
CA LEU A 253 -19.03 -3.36 -2.57
C LEU A 253 -17.83 -4.25 -2.20
N ASP A 254 -18.02 -5.56 -2.25
CA ASP A 254 -16.96 -6.54 -1.93
C ASP A 254 -15.79 -6.53 -2.92
N SER A 255 -16.04 -6.14 -4.17
CA SER A 255 -15.00 -5.99 -5.17
C SER A 255 -14.35 -4.60 -5.09
N LEU A 256 -15.14 -3.56 -4.81
CA LEU A 256 -14.64 -2.19 -4.63
C LEU A 256 -13.66 -2.08 -3.46
N LYS A 257 -13.93 -2.74 -2.32
CA LYS A 257 -13.02 -2.69 -1.15
C LYS A 257 -11.66 -3.35 -1.38
N LEU A 258 -11.49 -4.10 -2.47
CA LEU A 258 -10.21 -4.71 -2.85
C LEU A 258 -9.33 -3.78 -3.67
N GLN A 259 -9.88 -2.65 -4.14
CA GLN A 259 -9.17 -1.69 -4.96
C GLN A 259 -8.15 -0.90 -4.14
N PRO A 260 -6.88 -0.80 -4.58
CA PRO A 260 -5.84 -0.13 -3.79
C PRO A 260 -6.05 1.36 -3.53
N TYR A 261 -6.81 2.05 -4.38
CA TYR A 261 -6.97 3.51 -4.32
C TYR A 261 -8.19 3.99 -3.54
N ILE A 262 -9.09 3.09 -3.16
CA ILE A 262 -10.28 3.44 -2.38
C ILE A 262 -10.36 2.62 -1.10
N ASN A 263 -10.66 3.30 0.00
CA ASN A 263 -10.93 2.64 1.28
C ASN A 263 -12.40 2.17 1.35
N TYR A 264 -12.73 1.45 2.42
CA TYR A 264 -14.08 0.91 2.64
C TYR A 264 -15.17 1.99 2.66
N ASN A 265 -14.91 3.14 3.28
CA ASN A 265 -15.89 4.23 3.38
C ASN A 265 -16.16 4.85 2.01
N GLN A 266 -15.12 5.05 1.20
CA GLN A 266 -15.24 5.54 -0.18
C GLN A 266 -15.97 4.53 -1.07
N ALA A 267 -15.66 3.24 -0.94
CA ALA A 267 -16.37 2.18 -1.65
C ALA A 267 -17.87 2.13 -1.29
N ARG A 268 -18.19 2.30 -0.01
CA ARG A 268 -19.59 2.38 0.47
C ARG A 268 -20.29 3.61 -0.05
N ALA A 269 -19.61 4.76 -0.08
CA ALA A 269 -20.15 6.01 -0.61
C ALA A 269 -20.47 5.90 -2.11
N LEU A 270 -19.60 5.28 -2.91
CA LEU A 270 -19.87 4.99 -4.33
C LEU A 270 -21.16 4.19 -4.54
N VAL A 271 -21.33 3.11 -3.79
CA VAL A 271 -22.52 2.25 -3.87
C VAL A 271 -23.77 3.00 -3.43
N ALA A 272 -23.71 3.69 -2.29
CA ALA A 272 -24.85 4.45 -1.78
C ALA A 272 -25.27 5.56 -2.75
N TYR A 273 -24.30 6.30 -3.32
CA TYR A 273 -24.58 7.33 -4.30
C TYR A 273 -25.26 6.74 -5.54
N ARG A 274 -24.72 5.65 -6.10
CA ARG A 274 -25.32 4.93 -7.24
C ARG A 274 -26.75 4.48 -6.97
N ASP A 275 -27.00 3.95 -5.78
CA ASP A 275 -28.32 3.41 -5.45
C ASP A 275 -29.34 4.53 -5.22
N GLN A 276 -28.90 5.72 -4.79
CA GLN A 276 -29.75 6.91 -4.56
C GLN A 276 -29.99 7.75 -5.82
N HIS A 277 -28.96 7.97 -6.64
CA HIS A 277 -28.98 8.89 -7.79
C HIS A 277 -29.09 8.15 -9.13
N GLY A 278 -28.97 6.82 -9.13
CA GLY A 278 -28.94 5.99 -10.31
C GLY A 278 -27.53 5.78 -10.86
N LYS A 279 -27.45 5.33 -12.11
CA LYS A 279 -26.17 5.03 -12.76
C LYS A 279 -25.34 6.29 -12.94
N PHE A 280 -24.04 6.19 -12.64
CA PHE A 280 -23.05 7.19 -13.03
C PHE A 280 -22.95 7.24 -14.56
N ALA A 281 -23.07 8.43 -15.13
CA ALA A 281 -22.81 8.71 -16.53
C ALA A 281 -21.37 9.19 -16.77
N SER A 282 -20.75 9.80 -15.75
CA SER A 282 -19.44 10.41 -15.89
C SER A 282 -18.63 10.46 -14.59
N TRP A 283 -17.36 10.81 -14.71
CA TRP A 283 -16.49 11.07 -13.56
C TRP A 283 -16.90 12.32 -12.77
N ASN A 284 -17.68 13.24 -13.35
CA ASN A 284 -18.19 14.40 -12.63
C ASN A 284 -19.18 13.96 -11.55
N ASP A 285 -20.03 12.97 -11.86
CA ASP A 285 -20.99 12.38 -10.94
C ASP A 285 -20.27 11.71 -9.75
N VAL A 286 -19.10 11.11 -9.99
CA VAL A 286 -18.26 10.55 -8.92
C VAL A 286 -17.61 11.66 -8.08
N ALA A 287 -17.27 12.80 -8.69
CA ALA A 287 -16.69 13.95 -8.00
C ALA A 287 -17.68 14.66 -7.06
N GLU A 288 -18.99 14.45 -7.22
CA GLU A 288 -20.00 14.92 -6.26
C GLU A 288 -19.85 14.23 -4.88
N ILE A 289 -19.21 13.06 -4.85
CA ILE A 289 -18.93 12.31 -3.63
C ILE A 289 -17.70 12.91 -2.94
N LYS A 290 -17.91 13.93 -2.11
CA LYS A 290 -16.85 14.72 -1.43
C LYS A 290 -15.79 13.92 -0.68
N ILE A 291 -16.10 12.72 -0.19
CA ILE A 291 -15.14 11.85 0.52
C ILE A 291 -14.09 11.20 -0.43
N ILE A 292 -14.30 11.31 -1.74
CA ILE A 292 -13.38 10.81 -2.77
C ILE A 292 -12.64 12.03 -3.35
N PRO A 293 -11.37 12.24 -3.00
CA PRO A 293 -10.63 13.38 -3.51
C PRO A 293 -10.33 13.22 -5.01
N ASP A 294 -10.16 14.35 -5.70
CA ASP A 294 -9.83 14.36 -7.13
C ASP A 294 -8.58 13.53 -7.46
N SER A 295 -7.58 13.52 -6.58
CA SER A 295 -6.37 12.72 -6.74
C SER A 295 -6.68 11.22 -6.83
N THR A 296 -7.62 10.72 -6.02
CA THR A 296 -8.11 9.35 -6.10
C THR A 296 -8.86 9.12 -7.41
N ILE A 297 -9.73 10.04 -7.81
CA ILE A 297 -10.47 9.94 -9.09
C ILE A 297 -9.51 9.81 -10.27
N GLN A 298 -8.45 10.63 -10.35
CA GLN A 298 -7.46 10.52 -11.42
C GLN A 298 -6.78 9.14 -11.45
N LYS A 299 -6.48 8.56 -10.28
CA LYS A 299 -5.89 7.22 -10.18
C LYS A 299 -6.87 6.11 -10.59
N LEU A 300 -8.17 6.31 -10.44
CA LEU A 300 -9.20 5.33 -10.81
C LEU A 300 -9.54 5.34 -12.31
N LYS A 301 -9.36 6.46 -13.01
CA LYS A 301 -9.71 6.62 -14.44
C LYS A 301 -9.21 5.50 -15.38
N PRO A 302 -7.98 4.98 -15.25
CA PRO A 302 -7.51 3.91 -16.12
C PRO A 302 -8.26 2.58 -15.92
N TYR A 303 -8.86 2.39 -14.75
CA TYR A 303 -9.36 1.10 -14.26
C TYR A 303 -10.88 0.98 -14.22
N PHE A 304 -11.60 2.07 -14.42
CA PHE A 304 -13.05 2.11 -14.28
C PHE A 304 -13.75 2.66 -15.52
N GLU A 305 -14.96 2.16 -15.75
CA GLU A 305 -15.87 2.58 -16.82
C GLU A 305 -17.32 2.69 -16.34
N PHE A 306 -18.17 3.32 -17.15
CA PHE A 306 -19.57 3.60 -16.84
C PHE A 306 -20.50 2.64 -17.59
#